data_AF-A0A920MQ98-F1
#
_entry.id   AF-A0A920MQ98-F1
#
_cell.length_a   1.000
_cell.length_b   1.000
_cell.length_c   1.000
_cell.angle_alpha   90.00
_cell.angle_beta   90.00
_cell.angle_gamma   90.00
#
_symmetry.space_group_name_H-M   'P 1'
#
loop_
_entity.id
_entity.type
_entity.pdbx_description
1 polymer ?
#
loop_
_entity_poly.entity_id
_entity_poly.type
_entity_poly.pdbx_seq_one_letter_code
_entity_poly.pdbx_strand_id
1 'polypeptide(L)'
;MGKTFKTIDEAVIRFSGDSGDGMQLTGGRFTETTAIVGNDLSTLPDFPAEIRAPAGSLAGVSAFQLKFSSKDIHTPGDKPDVLVAMNPAALKVHQKDLIPGGQ
;
A
#
# COMPACT_ATOMS: atom_id res chain seq x y z
N MET A 1 -0.29 5.61 28.35
CA MET A 1 0.21 6.46 27.26
C MET A 1 -0.98 6.79 26.36
N GLY A 2 -1.34 8.07 26.18
CA GLY A 2 -2.45 8.44 25.30
C GLY A 2 -2.07 8.26 23.83
N LYS A 3 -3.03 7.94 22.96
CA LYS A 3 -2.82 7.94 21.50
C LYS A 3 -2.57 9.39 21.04
N THR A 4 -1.42 9.63 20.40
CA THR A 4 -1.11 10.91 19.76
C THR A 4 -1.70 10.91 18.35
N PHE A 5 -2.47 11.94 18.00
CA PHE A 5 -3.01 12.12 16.66
C PHE A 5 -2.16 13.14 15.90
N LYS A 6 -1.89 12.86 14.62
CA LYS A 6 -1.21 13.79 13.70
C LYS A 6 -2.11 14.01 12.51
N THR A 7 -2.38 15.27 12.19
CA THR A 7 -3.01 15.64 10.91
C THR A 7 -1.93 15.67 9.82
N ILE A 8 -2.21 15.03 8.70
CA ILE A 8 -1.33 14.98 7.51
C ILE A 8 -2.13 15.40 6.29
N ASP A 9 -1.46 16.05 5.33
CA ASP A 9 -2.07 16.54 4.09
C ASP A 9 -2.17 15.45 3.01
N GLU A 10 -1.26 14.49 3.04
CA GLU A 10 -1.20 13.37 2.11
C GLU A 10 -0.68 12.11 2.81
N ALA A 11 -0.98 10.95 2.25
CA ALA A 11 -0.44 9.68 2.69
C ALA A 11 -0.24 8.72 1.51
N VAL A 12 0.83 7.94 1.58
CA VAL A 12 1.13 6.81 0.68
C VAL A 12 0.95 5.51 1.47
N ILE A 13 -0.01 4.69 1.08
CA ILE A 13 -0.27 3.39 1.67
C ILE A 13 0.08 2.30 0.66
N ARG A 14 0.83 1.28 1.10
CA ARG A 14 1.09 0.07 0.31
C ARG A 14 0.46 -1.14 0.99
N PHE A 15 -0.48 -1.78 0.30
CA PHE A 15 -0.98 -3.11 0.64
C PHE A 15 -0.12 -4.15 -0.06
N SER A 16 0.37 -5.16 0.65
CA SER A 16 1.21 -6.19 0.05
C SER A 16 0.92 -7.58 0.61
N GLY A 17 0.96 -8.58 -0.25
CA GLY A 17 0.65 -9.97 0.05
C GLY A 17 0.87 -10.87 -1.16
N ASP A 18 0.64 -12.16 -1.00
CA ASP A 18 0.73 -13.12 -2.10
C ASP A 18 -0.52 -13.03 -2.98
N SER A 19 -0.41 -13.46 -4.23
CA SER A 19 -1.57 -13.57 -5.10
C SER A 19 -2.68 -14.39 -4.44
N GLY A 20 -3.81 -13.72 -4.14
CA GLY A 20 -4.96 -14.32 -3.44
C GLY A 20 -5.21 -13.73 -2.04
N ASP A 21 -4.23 -13.07 -1.42
CA ASP A 21 -4.38 -12.46 -0.08
C ASP A 21 -5.30 -11.22 -0.08
N GLY A 22 -5.60 -10.67 -1.27
CA GLY A 22 -6.62 -9.64 -1.45
C GLY A 22 -6.12 -8.20 -1.49
N MET A 23 -4.81 -7.95 -1.52
CA MET A 23 -4.21 -6.60 -1.60
C MET A 23 -4.79 -5.72 -2.71
N GLN A 24 -5.05 -6.29 -3.90
CA GLN A 24 -5.65 -5.57 -5.03
C GLN A 24 -7.12 -5.20 -4.73
N LEU A 25 -7.89 -6.11 -4.14
CA LEU A 25 -9.28 -5.87 -3.78
C LEU A 25 -9.37 -4.81 -2.68
N THR A 26 -8.58 -4.96 -1.61
CA THR A 26 -8.51 -3.98 -0.52
C THR A 26 -8.07 -2.61 -1.02
N GLY A 27 -7.01 -2.56 -1.82
CA GLY A 27 -6.52 -1.34 -2.44
C GLY A 27 -7.54 -0.67 -3.35
N GLY A 28 -8.25 -1.45 -4.17
CA GLY A 28 -9.34 -0.97 -5.02
C GLY A 28 -10.50 -0.39 -4.22
N ARG A 29 -10.94 -1.06 -3.14
CA ARG A 29 -12.01 -0.54 -2.26
C ARG A 29 -11.60 0.71 -1.51
N PHE A 30 -10.35 0.79 -1.07
CA PHE A 30 -9.81 2.00 -0.44
C PHE A 30 -9.79 3.16 -1.44
N THR A 31 -9.35 2.90 -2.68
CA THR A 31 -9.33 3.88 -3.78
C THR A 31 -10.73 4.40 -4.06
N GLU A 32 -11.71 3.51 -4.23
CA GLU A 32 -13.12 3.86 -4.46
C GLU A 32 -13.67 4.73 -3.33
N THR A 33 -13.43 4.33 -2.09
CA THR A 33 -13.88 5.09 -0.91
C THR A 33 -13.24 6.47 -0.86
N THR A 34 -11.94 6.56 -1.16
CA THR A 34 -11.16 7.81 -1.17
C THR A 34 -11.68 8.80 -2.21
N ALA A 35 -12.01 8.30 -3.41
CA ALA A 35 -12.63 9.11 -4.45
C ALA A 35 -14.04 9.60 -4.05
N ILE A 36 -14.85 8.73 -3.43
CA ILE A 36 -16.21 9.09 -2.96
C ILE A 36 -16.18 10.22 -1.93
N VAL A 37 -15.19 10.22 -1.03
CA VAL A 37 -15.03 11.30 -0.03
C VAL A 37 -14.34 12.55 -0.58
N GLY A 38 -13.99 12.56 -1.87
CA GLY A 38 -13.52 13.75 -2.59
C GLY A 38 -12.03 14.07 -2.45
N ASN A 39 -11.21 13.10 -2.02
CA ASN A 39 -9.76 13.26 -2.03
C ASN A 39 -9.23 12.99 -3.44
N ASP A 40 -8.20 13.73 -3.85
CA ASP A 40 -7.43 13.35 -5.02
C ASP A 40 -6.54 12.14 -4.68
N LEU A 41 -6.23 11.34 -5.69
CA LEU A 41 -5.49 10.11 -5.52
C LEU A 41 -4.74 9.65 -6.76
N SER A 42 -3.72 8.82 -6.55
CA SER A 42 -3.01 8.11 -7.61
C SER A 42 -2.64 6.71 -7.12
N THR A 43 -2.79 5.71 -7.99
CA THR A 43 -2.56 4.30 -7.67
C THR A 43 -1.43 3.70 -8.49
N LEU A 44 -0.82 2.66 -7.94
CA LEU A 44 0.18 1.85 -8.61
C LEU A 44 0.01 0.38 -8.18
N PRO A 45 -0.69 -0.44 -8.98
CA PRO A 45 -0.69 -1.88 -8.78
C PRO A 45 0.66 -2.47 -9.21
N ASP A 46 1.18 -3.40 -8.41
CA ASP A 46 2.41 -4.14 -8.68
C ASP A 46 2.15 -5.64 -8.57
N PHE A 47 2.44 -6.37 -9.64
CA PHE A 47 2.14 -7.79 -9.77
C PHE A 47 3.45 -8.59 -9.86
N PRO A 48 3.52 -9.78 -9.26
CA PRO A 48 4.73 -10.58 -9.27
C PRO A 48 5.00 -11.08 -10.68
N ALA A 49 6.28 -11.19 -11.05
CA ALA A 49 6.66 -11.76 -12.33
C ALA A 49 6.32 -13.26 -12.44
N GLU A 50 6.26 -13.95 -11.30
CA GLU A 50 5.98 -15.39 -11.24
C GLU A 50 4.48 -15.64 -11.06
N ILE A 51 3.83 -16.16 -12.11
CA ILE A 51 2.38 -16.37 -12.16
C ILE A 51 1.93 -17.45 -11.14
N ARG A 52 2.81 -18.39 -10.78
CA ARG A 52 2.52 -19.48 -9.85
C ARG A 52 3.64 -19.68 -8.82
N ALA A 53 3.98 -18.60 -8.14
CA ALA A 53 4.94 -18.67 -7.05
C ALA A 53 4.36 -19.55 -5.90
N PRO A 54 5.19 -20.36 -5.23
CA PRO A 54 4.76 -21.03 -4.01
C PRO A 54 4.26 -20.02 -2.97
N ALA A 55 3.19 -20.37 -2.25
CA ALA A 55 2.67 -19.53 -1.17
C ALA A 55 3.75 -19.24 -0.12
N GLY A 56 3.84 -17.99 0.33
CA GLY A 56 4.84 -17.47 1.25
C GLY A 56 6.22 -17.23 0.63
N SER A 57 6.39 -17.41 -0.68
CA SER A 57 7.65 -17.12 -1.35
C SER A 57 7.79 -15.63 -1.69
N LEU A 58 9.01 -15.11 -1.64
CA LEU A 58 9.28 -13.70 -1.95
C LEU A 58 8.98 -13.35 -3.42
N ALA A 59 9.07 -14.32 -4.33
CA ALA A 59 8.78 -14.13 -5.76
C ALA A 59 7.27 -14.02 -6.05
N GLY A 60 6.42 -14.46 -5.12
CA GLY A 60 4.96 -14.38 -5.23
C GLY A 60 4.35 -13.11 -4.63
N VAL A 61 5.18 -12.27 -4.02
CA VAL A 61 4.72 -11.04 -3.37
C VAL A 61 4.26 -10.06 -4.43
N SER A 62 3.07 -9.54 -4.21
CA SER A 62 2.41 -8.50 -4.99
C SER A 62 2.12 -7.30 -4.10
N ALA A 63 1.82 -6.15 -4.70
CA ALA A 63 1.45 -4.96 -3.96
C ALA A 63 0.42 -4.11 -4.69
N PHE A 64 -0.26 -3.26 -3.93
CA PHE A 64 -1.08 -2.17 -4.41
C PHE A 64 -0.72 -0.92 -3.61
N GLN A 65 -0.21 0.09 -4.29
CA GLN A 65 0.09 1.37 -3.67
C GLN A 65 -0.96 2.42 -4.05
N LEU A 66 -1.32 3.25 -3.08
CA LEU A 66 -2.19 4.39 -3.23
C LEU A 66 -1.55 5.59 -2.54
N LYS A 67 -1.45 6.71 -3.24
CA LYS A 67 -1.27 8.03 -2.65
C LYS A 67 -2.60 8.76 -2.70
N PHE A 68 -2.99 9.41 -1.60
CA PHE A 68 -4.19 10.26 -1.56
C PHE A 68 -3.95 11.52 -0.74
N SER A 69 -4.66 12.60 -1.07
CA SER A 69 -4.48 13.93 -0.47
C SER A 69 -5.73 14.78 -0.61
N SER A 70 -5.82 15.81 0.24
CA SER A 70 -6.76 16.93 0.07
C SER A 70 -6.33 17.93 -1.02
N LYS A 71 -5.16 17.72 -1.64
CA LYS A 71 -4.59 18.53 -2.71
C LYS A 71 -4.34 17.67 -3.95
N ASP A 72 -4.10 18.32 -5.08
CA ASP A 72 -3.82 17.66 -6.34
C ASP A 72 -2.59 16.72 -6.27
N ILE A 73 -2.75 15.51 -6.78
CA ILE A 73 -1.74 14.46 -6.85
C ILE A 73 -1.41 14.17 -8.32
N HIS A 74 -0.12 14.02 -8.59
CA HIS A 74 0.38 13.67 -9.93
C HIS A 74 1.23 12.40 -9.96
N THR A 75 1.53 11.81 -8.80
CA THR A 75 2.34 10.58 -8.69
C THR A 75 1.77 9.66 -7.60
N PRO A 76 1.98 8.33 -7.71
CA PRO A 76 1.55 7.38 -6.68
C PRO A 76 2.47 7.38 -5.44
N GLY A 77 3.47 8.26 -5.36
CA GLY A 77 4.48 8.31 -4.30
C GLY A 77 5.62 7.30 -4.48
N ASP A 78 6.79 7.59 -3.90
CA ASP A 78 7.98 6.72 -4.02
C ASP A 78 8.05 5.66 -2.92
N LYS A 79 7.82 6.08 -1.67
CA LYS A 79 7.91 5.26 -0.46
C LYS A 79 6.61 5.30 0.32
N PRO A 80 6.14 4.17 0.87
CA PRO A 80 4.96 4.17 1.72
C PRO A 80 5.22 4.83 3.07
N ASP A 81 4.24 5.62 3.52
CA ASP A 81 4.08 6.05 4.91
C ASP A 81 3.58 4.90 5.78
N VAL A 82 2.74 4.03 5.19
CA VAL A 82 2.14 2.86 5.85
C VAL A 82 2.27 1.62 4.98
N LEU A 83 2.78 0.53 5.55
CA LEU A 83 2.83 -0.79 4.93
C LEU A 83 1.82 -1.74 5.58
N VAL A 84 0.80 -2.12 4.84
CA VAL A 84 -0.13 -3.19 5.23
C VAL A 84 0.36 -4.50 4.65
N ALA A 85 1.23 -5.18 5.39
CA ALA A 85 1.71 -6.52 5.03
C ALA A 85 0.70 -7.60 5.46
N MET A 86 0.11 -8.28 4.49
CA MET A 86 -0.89 -9.34 4.69
C MET A 86 -0.26 -10.68 5.06
N ASN A 87 1.05 -10.84 4.84
CA ASN A 87 1.81 -12.01 5.23
C ASN A 87 3.29 -11.65 5.54
N PRO A 88 4.08 -12.57 6.13
CA PRO A 88 5.48 -12.30 6.47
C PRO A 88 6.41 -12.10 5.26
N ALA A 89 6.11 -12.70 4.10
CA ALA A 89 6.90 -12.54 2.89
C ALA A 89 6.81 -11.10 2.37
N ALA A 90 5.60 -10.55 2.31
CA ALA A 90 5.31 -9.16 1.97
C ALA A 90 6.04 -8.17 2.90
N LEU A 91 6.02 -8.42 4.22
CA LEU A 91 6.77 -7.61 5.17
C LEU A 91 8.28 -7.64 4.86
N LYS A 92 8.82 -8.84 4.64
CA LYS A 92 10.25 -9.01 4.34
C LYS A 92 10.67 -8.34 3.03
N VAL A 93 9.80 -8.30 2.01
CA VAL A 93 10.08 -7.62 0.73
C VAL A 93 10.10 -6.10 0.91
N HIS A 94 9.12 -5.53 1.61
CA HIS A 94 8.86 -4.08 1.58
C HIS A 94 9.20 -3.30 2.85
N GLN A 95 9.57 -3.94 3.97
CA GLN A 95 9.90 -3.22 5.22
C GLN A 95 10.98 -2.14 5.05
N LYS A 96 11.90 -2.34 4.09
CA LYS A 96 13.00 -1.41 3.78
C LYS A 96 12.55 -0.20 2.95
N ASP A 97 11.38 -0.30 2.31
CA ASP A 97 10.82 0.77 1.48
C ASP A 97 10.07 1.80 2.34
N LEU A 98 9.62 1.38 3.54
CA LEU A 98 8.92 2.23 4.49
C LEU A 98 9.78 3.43 4.91
N ILE A 99 9.16 4.61 4.98
CA ILE A 99 9.87 5.80 5.46
C ILE A 99 10.32 5.65 6.92
N PRO A 100 11.35 6.39 7.36
CA PRO A 100 11.73 6.41 8.77
C PRO A 100 10.55 6.82 9.67
N GLY A 101 10.18 5.95 10.60
CA GLY A 101 9.04 6.16 11.50
C GLY A 101 7.66 5.92 10.86
N GLY A 102 7.61 5.33 9.67
CA GLY A 102 6.38 4.84 9.06
C GLY A 102 5.74 3.69 9.85
N GLN A 103 4.50 3.37 9.50
CA GLN A 103 3.66 2.39 10.22
C GLN A 103 3.53 1.06 9.47
#